data_AF-A0A7Y1Z133-F1
#
_entry.id   AF-A0A7Y1Z133-F1
#
_cell.length_a   1.000
_cell.length_b   1.000
_cell.length_c   1.000
_cell.angle_alpha   90.00
_cell.angle_beta   90.00
_cell.angle_gamma   90.00
#
_symmetry.space_group_name_H-M   'P 1'
#
loop_
_entity.id
_entity.type
_entity.pdbx_description
1 polymer ?
#
loop_
_entity_poly.entity_id
_entity_poly.type
_entity_poly.pdbx_seq_one_letter_code
_entity_poly.pdbx_strand_id
1 'polypeptide(L)'
;MIRSSFLFFVVVLLAPALVSPAQAAQQNTIIYGKDYDAFATGGGGWQACERACERDRRCEAWLFIRRGQLCRLKSDVGPTRSSKCCVSDVKRYAPPPRPNNVTGIVTTLELAAASENLGACVQTAPAIPRRFDHWACLRNDSRLYAEMSDLLMSAYRHGDECQISWRPGQARRGQPAEITSIRCTPANR
;
A
#
# COMPACT_ATOMS: atom_id res chain seq x y z
N MET A 1 -15.40 -66.11 -4.11
CA MET A 1 -15.62 -64.70 -3.72
C MET A 1 -14.27 -64.09 -3.33
N ILE A 2 -13.60 -63.37 -4.23
CA ILE A 2 -12.29 -62.74 -3.98
C ILE A 2 -12.51 -61.23 -3.96
N ARG A 3 -12.39 -60.61 -2.79
CA ARG A 3 -12.48 -59.15 -2.60
C ARG A 3 -11.13 -58.54 -2.95
N SER A 4 -11.03 -57.88 -4.10
CA SER A 4 -9.82 -57.20 -4.54
C SER A 4 -9.82 -55.76 -4.02
N SER A 5 -8.98 -55.49 -3.02
CA SER A 5 -8.78 -54.17 -2.43
C SER A 5 -7.96 -53.29 -3.37
N PHE A 6 -8.57 -52.24 -3.92
CA PHE A 6 -7.87 -51.22 -4.70
C PHE A 6 -7.09 -50.28 -3.76
N LEU A 7 -5.76 -50.42 -3.73
CA LEU A 7 -4.86 -49.44 -3.13
C LEU A 7 -4.80 -48.21 -4.04
N PHE A 8 -5.43 -47.11 -3.61
CA PHE A 8 -5.30 -45.80 -4.23
C PHE A 8 -3.90 -45.22 -3.92
N PHE A 9 -2.95 -45.37 -4.85
CA PHE A 9 -1.70 -44.62 -4.81
C PHE A 9 -1.98 -43.16 -5.23
N VAL A 10 -2.10 -42.27 -4.25
CA VAL A 10 -2.20 -40.82 -4.50
C VAL A 10 -0.80 -40.30 -4.83
N VAL A 11 -0.53 -40.08 -6.12
CA VAL A 11 0.68 -39.39 -6.60
C VAL A 11 0.50 -37.90 -6.37
N VAL A 12 1.16 -37.35 -5.36
CA VAL A 12 1.17 -35.91 -5.08
C VAL A 12 2.16 -35.23 -6.03
N LEU A 13 1.64 -34.59 -7.08
CA LEU A 13 2.41 -33.76 -8.01
C LEU A 13 2.73 -32.41 -7.34
N LEU A 14 3.98 -32.22 -6.92
CA LEU A 14 4.51 -30.93 -6.46
C LEU A 14 4.77 -30.03 -7.68
N ALA A 15 3.88 -29.07 -7.94
CA ALA A 15 4.08 -28.06 -8.97
C ALA A 15 5.06 -26.97 -8.48
N PRO A 16 6.11 -26.62 -9.25
CA PRO A 16 7.01 -25.53 -8.90
C PRO A 16 6.28 -24.19 -9.06
N ALA A 17 6.30 -23.35 -8.01
CA ALA A 17 5.78 -22.00 -8.06
C ALA A 17 6.66 -21.14 -8.97
N LEU A 18 6.09 -20.61 -10.06
CA LEU A 18 6.73 -19.61 -10.91
C LEU A 18 6.79 -18.27 -10.17
N VAL A 19 7.88 -18.04 -9.42
CA VAL A 19 8.18 -16.72 -8.85
C VAL A 19 8.75 -15.86 -9.97
N SER A 20 7.97 -14.91 -10.48
CA SER A 20 8.49 -13.91 -11.42
C SER A 20 9.45 -12.98 -10.69
N PRO A 21 10.70 -12.78 -11.17
CA PRO A 21 11.58 -11.80 -10.56
C PRO A 21 11.00 -10.40 -10.78
N ALA A 22 10.85 -9.63 -9.70
CA ALA A 22 10.63 -8.20 -9.83
C ALA A 22 11.82 -7.64 -10.64
N GLN A 23 11.57 -7.03 -11.81
CA GLN A 23 12.65 -6.38 -12.55
C GLN A 23 13.23 -5.26 -11.69
N ALA A 24 14.50 -5.38 -11.36
CA ALA A 24 15.27 -4.37 -10.65
C ALA A 24 15.61 -3.18 -11.58
N ALA A 25 15.89 -2.03 -10.98
CA ALA A 25 16.31 -0.83 -11.70
C ALA A 25 17.41 -1.11 -12.72
N GLN A 26 17.27 -0.51 -13.91
CA GLN A 26 18.13 -0.79 -15.06
C GLN A 26 19.50 -0.14 -14.86
N GLN A 27 20.51 -0.98 -14.67
CA GLN A 27 21.90 -0.54 -14.56
C GLN A 27 22.44 -0.11 -15.92
N ASN A 28 23.33 0.88 -15.90
CA ASN A 28 24.05 1.36 -17.09
C ASN A 28 23.12 1.72 -18.24
N THR A 29 22.02 2.38 -17.88
CA THR A 29 20.92 2.67 -18.79
C THR A 29 20.40 4.07 -18.52
N ILE A 30 20.02 4.75 -19.60
CA ILE A 30 19.29 6.01 -19.59
C ILE A 30 17.94 5.72 -20.23
N ILE A 31 16.87 6.05 -19.51
CA ILE A 31 15.54 6.22 -20.10
C ILE A 31 15.39 7.72 -20.37
N TYR A 32 15.18 8.10 -21.63
CA TYR A 32 14.90 9.48 -22.00
C TYR A 32 13.47 9.87 -21.62
N GLY A 33 13.15 11.15 -21.74
CA GLY A 33 11.86 11.74 -21.37
C GLY A 33 12.06 13.19 -20.96
N LYS A 34 10.96 13.87 -20.67
CA LYS A 34 10.92 15.25 -20.19
C LYS A 34 11.19 15.26 -18.69
N ASP A 35 12.38 15.74 -18.33
CA ASP A 35 12.72 16.07 -16.96
C ASP A 35 11.84 17.24 -16.48
N TYR A 36 11.17 17.05 -15.34
CA TYR A 36 10.40 18.13 -14.69
C TYR A 36 10.95 18.52 -13.32
N ASP A 37 11.80 17.68 -12.73
CA ASP A 37 12.44 17.96 -11.44
C ASP A 37 13.83 17.32 -11.35
N ALA A 38 14.70 17.90 -10.52
CA ALA A 38 16.04 17.43 -10.28
C ALA A 38 16.55 17.76 -8.87
N PHE A 39 17.17 16.79 -8.20
CA PHE A 39 17.70 16.98 -6.86
C PHE A 39 18.92 16.10 -6.59
N ALA A 40 19.82 16.56 -5.71
CA ALA A 40 20.93 15.73 -5.24
C ALA A 40 20.42 14.69 -4.23
N THR A 41 20.82 13.42 -4.38
CA THR A 41 20.28 12.33 -3.54
C THR A 41 20.88 12.26 -2.14
N GLY A 42 21.87 13.11 -1.82
CA GLY A 42 22.47 13.20 -0.49
C GLY A 42 23.14 11.90 -0.01
N GLY A 43 23.66 11.07 -0.93
CA GLY A 43 24.23 9.77 -0.60
C GLY A 43 23.24 8.60 -0.65
N GLY A 44 21.94 8.86 -0.80
CA GLY A 44 20.90 7.84 -0.84
C GLY A 44 20.85 6.97 -2.11
N GLY A 45 21.80 7.17 -3.03
CA GLY A 45 21.92 6.39 -4.26
C GLY A 45 20.73 6.56 -5.21
N TRP A 46 20.56 5.59 -6.11
CA TRP A 46 19.45 5.58 -7.06
C TRP A 46 18.10 5.28 -6.39
N GLN A 47 18.10 4.61 -5.23
CA GLN A 47 16.88 4.31 -4.46
C GLN A 47 16.19 5.60 -3.97
N ALA A 48 16.92 6.71 -3.81
CA ALA A 48 16.32 8.00 -3.53
C ALA A 48 15.46 8.51 -4.71
N CYS A 49 15.89 8.27 -5.95
CA CYS A 49 15.11 8.58 -7.15
C CYS A 49 13.84 7.75 -7.24
N GLU A 50 13.98 6.44 -7.03
CA GLU A 50 12.86 5.50 -7.03
C GLU A 50 11.77 5.95 -6.04
N ARG A 51 12.14 6.14 -4.76
CA ARG A 51 11.21 6.58 -3.72
C ARG A 51 10.57 7.95 -4.01
N ALA A 52 11.31 8.89 -4.59
CA ALA A 52 10.78 10.20 -4.95
C ALA A 52 9.76 10.08 -6.09
N CYS A 53 10.10 9.31 -7.12
CA CYS A 53 9.23 9.05 -8.26
C CYS A 53 7.96 8.28 -7.84
N GLU A 54 8.06 7.30 -6.93
CA GLU A 54 6.91 6.57 -6.39
C GLU A 54 5.88 7.50 -5.73
N ARG A 55 6.34 8.49 -4.95
CA ARG A 55 5.49 9.43 -4.23
C ARG A 55 4.91 10.56 -5.09
N ASP A 56 5.54 10.91 -6.21
CA ASP A 56 5.05 11.98 -7.10
C ASP A 56 4.15 11.39 -8.19
N ARG A 57 2.89 11.84 -8.25
CA ARG A 57 1.90 11.43 -9.26
C ARG A 57 2.27 11.84 -10.68
N ARG A 58 3.13 12.84 -10.86
CA ARG A 58 3.60 13.29 -12.19
C ARG A 58 4.75 12.45 -12.72
N CYS A 59 5.40 11.65 -11.89
CA CYS A 59 6.56 10.88 -12.29
C CYS A 59 6.15 9.60 -13.01
N GLU A 60 6.69 9.39 -14.20
CA GLU A 60 6.52 8.16 -15.00
C GLU A 60 7.85 7.41 -15.17
N ALA A 61 8.99 8.08 -15.00
CA ALA A 61 10.32 7.47 -14.97
C ALA A 61 11.31 8.33 -14.18
N TRP A 62 12.44 7.74 -13.80
CA TRP A 62 13.53 8.46 -13.15
C TRP A 62 14.90 8.04 -13.70
N LEU A 63 15.87 8.94 -13.56
CA LEU A 63 17.27 8.72 -13.92
C LEU A 63 18.17 9.19 -12.78
N PHE A 64 19.00 8.29 -12.30
CA PHE A 64 20.08 8.58 -11.36
C PHE A 64 21.42 8.65 -12.10
N ILE A 65 22.09 9.78 -11.99
CA ILE A 65 23.42 10.00 -12.52
C ILE A 65 24.42 9.77 -11.38
N ARG A 66 25.25 8.72 -11.51
CA ARG A 66 26.20 8.32 -10.45
C ARG A 66 27.17 9.44 -10.11
N ARG A 67 27.72 10.11 -11.14
CA ARG A 67 28.60 11.26 -10.97
C ARG A 67 27.77 12.46 -10.50
N GLY A 68 28.08 12.95 -9.30
CA GLY A 68 27.34 14.04 -8.66
C GLY A 68 26.05 13.60 -7.96
N GLN A 69 25.73 12.30 -7.97
CA GLN A 69 24.57 11.72 -7.29
C GLN A 69 23.27 12.50 -7.54
N LEU A 70 23.01 12.80 -8.81
CA LEU A 70 21.91 13.65 -9.21
C LEU A 70 20.72 12.80 -9.66
N CYS A 71 19.55 13.12 -9.15
CA CYS A 71 18.29 12.57 -9.60
C CYS A 71 17.62 13.47 -10.65
N ARG A 72 17.00 12.85 -11.65
CA ARG A 72 16.11 13.51 -12.62
C ARG A 72 14.79 12.76 -12.67
N LEU A 73 13.69 13.42 -12.31
CA LEU A 73 12.33 12.87 -12.41
C LEU A 73 11.70 13.27 -13.74
N LYS A 74 11.05 12.31 -14.40
CA LYS A 74 10.50 12.46 -15.75
C LYS A 74 9.00 12.26 -15.77
N SER A 75 8.31 13.07 -16.57
CA SER A 75 6.85 13.02 -16.70
C SER A 75 6.34 12.06 -17.77
N ASP A 76 7.26 11.45 -18.51
CA ASP A 76 6.99 10.55 -19.63
C ASP A 76 8.17 9.58 -19.81
N VAL A 77 7.91 8.48 -20.51
CA VAL A 77 8.89 7.42 -20.79
C VAL A 77 9.27 7.51 -22.26
N GLY A 78 10.48 7.98 -22.53
CA GLY A 78 11.07 8.02 -23.86
C GLY A 78 11.92 6.78 -24.17
N PRO A 79 12.68 6.80 -25.28
CA PRO A 79 13.56 5.71 -25.67
C PRO A 79 14.63 5.39 -24.63
N THR A 80 15.14 4.17 -24.65
CA THR A 80 16.20 3.71 -23.74
C THR A 80 17.54 3.64 -24.46
N ARG A 81 18.64 4.01 -23.78
CA ARG A 81 20.01 3.91 -24.28
C ARG A 81 20.97 3.37 -23.22
N SER A 82 21.88 2.48 -23.61
CA SER A 82 22.95 2.03 -22.72
C SER A 82 23.95 3.16 -22.41
N SER A 83 24.28 3.35 -21.14
CA SER A 83 25.29 4.30 -20.67
C SER A 83 25.76 3.99 -19.26
N LYS A 84 27.08 3.86 -19.06
CA LYS A 84 27.69 3.59 -17.73
C LYS A 84 27.55 4.73 -16.73
N CYS A 85 27.01 5.89 -17.11
CA CYS A 85 26.82 7.00 -16.17
C CYS A 85 25.75 6.71 -15.11
N CYS A 86 24.78 5.85 -15.46
CA CYS A 86 23.45 6.04 -14.92
C CYS A 86 22.72 4.74 -14.58
N VAL A 87 21.77 4.89 -13.67
CA VAL A 87 20.76 3.90 -13.33
C VAL A 87 19.42 4.56 -13.60
N SER A 88 18.50 3.86 -14.25
CA SER A 88 17.16 4.39 -14.52
C SER A 88 16.11 3.31 -14.31
N ASP A 89 14.88 3.74 -14.07
CA ASP A 89 13.74 2.84 -14.19
C ASP A 89 12.49 3.62 -14.58
N VAL A 90 11.50 2.89 -15.09
CA VAL A 90 10.14 3.39 -15.23
C VAL A 90 9.45 3.28 -13.88
N LYS A 91 8.60 4.25 -13.55
CA LYS A 91 7.67 4.10 -12.43
C LYS A 91 6.68 3.02 -12.80
N ARG A 92 6.95 1.80 -12.37
CA ARG A 92 5.91 0.79 -12.36
C ARG A 92 4.95 1.24 -11.27
N TYR A 93 3.68 1.42 -11.64
CA TYR A 93 2.64 1.23 -10.65
C TYR A 93 2.83 -0.20 -10.17
N ALA A 94 3.54 -0.39 -9.05
CA ALA A 94 3.25 -1.53 -8.22
C ALA A 94 1.72 -1.49 -8.10
N PRO A 95 0.97 -2.53 -8.51
CA PRO A 95 -0.42 -2.59 -8.09
C PRO A 95 -0.35 -2.30 -6.60
N PRO A 96 -1.04 -1.24 -6.11
CA PRO A 96 -0.91 -0.81 -4.73
C PRO A 96 -0.96 -2.08 -3.91
N PRO A 97 0.03 -2.36 -3.03
CA PRO A 97 0.12 -3.65 -2.33
C PRO A 97 -1.29 -3.94 -1.91
N ARG A 98 -1.95 -4.97 -2.46
CA ARG A 98 -3.38 -5.15 -2.24
C ARG A 98 -3.48 -5.32 -0.74
N PRO A 99 -3.85 -4.27 0.01
CA PRO A 99 -3.74 -4.36 1.42
C PRO A 99 -5.06 -5.01 1.71
N ASN A 100 -5.07 -6.34 1.80
CA ASN A 100 -6.18 -6.97 2.47
C ASN A 100 -6.35 -6.35 3.86
N ASN A 101 -5.31 -5.72 4.44
CA ASN A 101 -5.41 -4.70 5.49
C ASN A 101 -4.35 -3.60 5.31
N VAL A 102 -4.71 -2.30 5.34
CA VAL A 102 -3.78 -1.16 5.57
C VAL A 102 -3.86 -0.77 7.03
N THR A 103 -2.77 -0.28 7.62
CA THR A 103 -2.72 0.24 8.99
C THR A 103 -2.42 1.73 9.02
N GLY A 104 -2.95 2.46 10.01
CA GLY A 104 -2.73 3.89 10.21
C GLY A 104 -3.30 4.38 11.54
N ILE A 105 -2.97 5.63 11.88
CA ILE A 105 -3.37 6.26 13.15
C ILE A 105 -4.70 6.97 12.97
N VAL A 106 -5.62 6.82 13.93
CA VAL A 106 -6.90 7.55 13.96
C VAL A 106 -6.64 9.04 14.21
N THR A 107 -7.18 9.89 13.33
CA THR A 107 -7.06 11.36 13.39
C THR A 107 -8.39 12.04 13.69
N THR A 108 -9.50 11.45 13.24
CA THR A 108 -10.86 11.93 13.47
C THR A 108 -11.77 10.73 13.74
N LEU A 109 -12.72 10.87 14.65
CA LEU A 109 -13.73 9.86 14.99
C LEU A 109 -15.14 10.44 14.78
N GLU A 110 -15.97 9.74 14.03
CA GLU A 110 -17.39 10.05 13.81
C GLU A 110 -18.24 8.85 14.27
N LEU A 111 -19.11 9.07 15.27
CA LEU A 111 -19.84 8.00 15.96
C LEU A 111 -21.15 7.61 15.28
N ALA A 112 -21.60 8.41 14.31
CA ALA A 112 -22.86 8.21 13.60
C ALA A 112 -22.63 8.34 12.09
N ALA A 113 -22.14 7.29 11.46
CA ALA A 113 -22.14 7.23 10.01
C ALA A 113 -23.60 7.25 9.53
N ALA A 114 -24.00 8.29 8.82
CA ALA A 114 -25.38 8.53 8.35
C ALA A 114 -25.91 7.52 7.31
N SER A 115 -25.38 6.29 7.27
CA SER A 115 -25.78 5.23 6.34
C SER A 115 -26.28 3.97 7.05
N GLU A 116 -27.28 3.31 6.49
CA GLU A 116 -27.79 2.04 7.01
C GLU A 116 -26.68 0.96 7.00
N ASN A 117 -26.39 0.40 8.18
CA ASN A 117 -25.44 -0.70 8.47
C ASN A 117 -23.98 -0.33 8.83
N LEU A 118 -23.65 0.95 8.97
CA LEU A 118 -22.36 1.39 9.50
C LEU A 118 -22.51 1.93 10.93
N GLY A 119 -21.48 1.74 11.75
CA GLY A 119 -21.37 2.36 13.07
C GLY A 119 -20.28 3.43 13.06
N ALA A 120 -19.37 3.41 14.04
CA ALA A 120 -18.31 4.42 14.12
C ALA A 120 -17.39 4.38 12.88
N CYS A 121 -17.12 5.56 12.32
CA CYS A 121 -16.15 5.78 11.26
C CYS A 121 -14.95 6.57 11.77
N VAL A 122 -13.77 6.29 11.25
CA VAL A 122 -12.51 6.96 11.61
C VAL A 122 -11.73 7.41 10.37
N GLN A 123 -11.17 8.61 10.43
CA GLN A 123 -10.18 9.08 9.46
C GLN A 123 -8.79 8.67 9.90
N THR A 124 -7.96 8.22 8.94
CA THR A 124 -6.61 7.73 9.24
C THR A 124 -5.51 8.45 8.51
N ALA A 125 -4.34 8.48 9.14
CA ALA A 125 -3.07 8.83 8.51
C ALA A 125 -2.14 7.59 8.45
N PRO A 126 -1.60 7.22 7.27
CA PRO A 126 -1.86 7.81 5.95
C PRO A 126 -3.29 7.50 5.46
N ALA A 127 -3.85 8.41 4.64
CA ALA A 127 -5.21 8.27 4.12
C ALA A 127 -5.39 7.02 3.26
N ILE A 128 -6.60 6.45 3.30
CA ILE A 128 -6.97 5.24 2.56
C ILE A 128 -6.81 5.49 1.04
N PRO A 129 -5.99 4.70 0.33
CA PRO A 129 -5.76 4.90 -1.09
C PRO A 129 -7.00 4.47 -1.89
N ARG A 130 -7.88 5.43 -2.26
CA ARG A 130 -8.76 5.47 -3.45
C ARG A 130 -9.76 6.63 -3.33
N ARG A 131 -9.23 7.84 -3.56
CA ARG A 131 -9.89 9.08 -3.98
C ARG A 131 -11.11 9.66 -3.22
N PHE A 132 -11.94 8.93 -2.47
CA PHE A 132 -13.11 9.51 -1.79
C PHE A 132 -13.47 8.91 -0.42
N ASP A 133 -12.86 7.79 -0.02
CA ASP A 133 -13.17 7.14 1.26
C ASP A 133 -12.07 7.47 2.28
N HIS A 134 -12.08 8.69 2.83
CA HIS A 134 -11.18 9.06 3.95
C HIS A 134 -11.50 8.31 5.24
N TRP A 135 -12.57 7.52 5.25
CA TRP A 135 -13.14 6.89 6.42
C TRP A 135 -13.04 5.37 6.32
N ALA A 136 -12.56 4.75 7.40
CA ALA A 136 -12.79 3.34 7.67
C ALA A 136 -13.91 3.24 8.72
N CYS A 137 -14.89 2.37 8.50
CA CYS A 137 -16.07 2.26 9.34
C CYS A 137 -16.21 0.86 9.95
N LEU A 138 -16.73 0.81 11.17
CA LEU A 138 -17.24 -0.41 11.77
C LEU A 138 -18.54 -0.82 11.06
N ARG A 139 -18.71 -2.13 10.85
CA ARG A 139 -19.98 -2.67 10.39
C ARG A 139 -20.81 -3.14 11.58
N ASN A 140 -22.09 -2.78 11.58
CA ASN A 140 -23.01 -3.15 12.66
C ASN A 140 -23.27 -4.67 12.76
N ASP A 141 -23.02 -5.41 11.67
CA ASP A 141 -23.17 -6.87 11.62
C ASP A 141 -21.89 -7.65 12.01
N SER A 142 -20.80 -6.94 12.34
CA SER A 142 -19.58 -7.59 12.81
C SER A 142 -19.75 -8.11 14.23
N ARG A 143 -19.34 -9.35 14.49
CA ARG A 143 -19.29 -9.92 15.86
C ARG A 143 -18.35 -9.16 16.79
N LEU A 144 -17.42 -8.39 16.24
CA LEU A 144 -16.46 -7.58 16.98
C LEU A 144 -16.94 -6.13 17.19
N TYR A 145 -18.15 -5.80 16.72
CA TYR A 145 -18.67 -4.43 16.76
C TYR A 145 -18.67 -3.82 18.15
N ALA A 146 -19.24 -4.53 19.13
CA ALA A 146 -19.36 -4.04 20.51
C ALA A 146 -17.97 -3.78 21.14
N GLU A 147 -17.06 -4.76 21.04
CA GLU A 147 -15.70 -4.66 21.58
C GLU A 147 -14.89 -3.54 20.93
N MET A 148 -14.92 -3.46 19.60
CA MET A 148 -14.19 -2.44 18.84
C MET A 148 -14.77 -1.03 19.08
N SER A 149 -16.09 -0.93 19.22
CA SER A 149 -16.77 0.33 19.54
C SER A 149 -16.39 0.83 20.93
N ASP A 150 -16.39 -0.03 21.95
CA ASP A 150 -16.02 0.34 23.32
C ASP A 150 -14.55 0.78 23.41
N LEU A 151 -13.66 0.08 22.71
CA LEU A 151 -12.24 0.42 22.65
C LEU A 151 -12.01 1.81 22.01
N LEU A 152 -12.66 2.10 20.89
CA LEU A 152 -12.56 3.42 20.24
C LEU A 152 -13.11 4.53 21.13
N MET A 153 -14.24 4.30 21.79
CA MET A 153 -14.85 5.27 22.70
C MET A 153 -13.98 5.53 23.92
N SER A 154 -13.37 4.48 24.48
CA SER A 154 -12.40 4.61 25.57
C SER A 154 -11.20 5.44 25.14
N ALA A 155 -10.57 5.08 24.01
CA ALA A 155 -9.41 5.76 23.49
C ALA A 155 -9.68 7.24 23.20
N TYR A 156 -10.82 7.56 22.58
CA TYR A 156 -11.21 8.94 22.31
C TYR A 156 -11.34 9.77 23.60
N ARG A 157 -11.95 9.22 24.65
CA ARG A 157 -12.08 9.91 25.95
C ARG A 157 -10.74 10.13 26.64
N HIS A 158 -9.78 9.23 26.44
CA HIS A 158 -8.47 9.27 27.10
C HIS A 158 -7.38 9.94 26.27
N GLY A 159 -7.66 10.24 25.00
CA GLY A 159 -6.68 10.80 24.06
C GLY A 159 -5.64 9.78 23.60
N ASP A 160 -5.98 8.49 23.61
CA ASP A 160 -5.07 7.40 23.28
C ASP A 160 -4.77 7.37 21.77
N GLU A 161 -3.55 6.97 21.42
CA GLU A 161 -3.20 6.74 20.02
C GLU A 161 -3.68 5.36 19.57
N CYS A 162 -4.54 5.32 18.56
CA CYS A 162 -5.03 4.06 18.00
C CYS A 162 -4.44 3.78 16.63
N GLN A 163 -3.80 2.61 16.51
CA GLN A 163 -3.50 1.96 15.24
C GLN A 163 -4.68 1.10 14.83
N ILE A 164 -5.28 1.40 13.69
CA ILE A 164 -6.36 0.60 13.13
C ILE A 164 -5.91 -0.09 11.85
N SER A 165 -6.41 -1.30 11.61
CA SER A 165 -6.26 -1.99 10.34
C SER A 165 -7.60 -2.01 9.61
N TRP A 166 -7.59 -1.84 8.29
CA TRP A 166 -8.82 -1.82 7.49
C TRP A 166 -8.67 -2.49 6.13
N ARG A 167 -9.76 -3.11 5.69
CA ARG A 167 -9.95 -3.64 4.33
C ARG A 167 -10.41 -2.52 3.39
N PRO A 168 -9.87 -2.43 2.17
CA PRO A 168 -10.32 -1.46 1.18
C PRO A 168 -11.81 -1.61 0.88
N GLY A 169 -12.51 -0.48 0.90
CA GLY A 169 -13.90 -0.40 0.47
C GLY A 169 -14.06 -0.62 -1.04
N GLN A 170 -15.31 -0.89 -1.46
CA GLN A 170 -15.63 -1.00 -2.87
C GLN A 170 -16.06 0.36 -3.41
N ALA A 171 -15.09 1.13 -3.93
CA ALA A 171 -15.33 2.47 -4.49
C ALA A 171 -16.45 2.51 -5.56
N ARG A 172 -16.63 1.44 -6.36
CA ARG A 172 -17.72 1.33 -7.35
C ARG A 172 -19.11 1.23 -6.73
N ARG A 173 -19.21 0.87 -5.45
CA ARG A 173 -20.46 0.70 -4.70
C ARG A 173 -20.62 1.77 -3.60
N GLY A 174 -19.75 2.77 -3.54
CA GLY A 174 -19.75 3.79 -2.48
C GLY A 174 -19.57 3.19 -1.08
N GLN A 175 -18.97 2.01 -0.96
CA GLN A 175 -18.75 1.36 0.32
C GLN A 175 -17.42 1.85 0.91
N PRO A 176 -17.40 2.40 2.14
CA PRO A 176 -16.17 2.82 2.78
C PRO A 176 -15.29 1.61 3.14
N ALA A 177 -14.06 1.88 3.56
CA ALA A 177 -13.20 0.83 4.09
C ALA A 177 -13.80 0.20 5.36
N GLU A 178 -13.56 -1.09 5.54
CA GLU A 178 -14.06 -1.84 6.69
C GLU A 178 -12.94 -2.00 7.71
N ILE A 179 -13.15 -1.54 8.95
CA ILE A 179 -12.18 -1.74 10.03
C ILE A 179 -12.13 -3.23 10.39
N THR A 180 -10.93 -3.80 10.46
CA THR A 180 -10.70 -5.23 10.76
C THR A 180 -10.00 -5.47 12.09
N SER A 181 -9.25 -4.48 12.61
CA SER A 181 -8.66 -4.55 13.95
C SER A 181 -8.32 -3.16 14.48
N ILE A 182 -8.26 -3.04 15.80
CA ILE A 182 -7.95 -1.80 16.52
C ILE A 182 -6.98 -2.14 17.64
N ARG A 183 -5.91 -1.35 17.77
CA ARG A 183 -4.99 -1.39 18.90
C ARG A 183 -4.72 0.03 19.36
N CYS A 184 -5.07 0.34 20.59
CA CYS A 184 -4.84 1.65 21.17
C CYS A 184 -3.77 1.56 22.26
N THR A 185 -2.88 2.54 22.28
CA THR A 185 -1.86 2.71 23.32
C THR A 185 -2.21 3.93 24.15
N PRO A 186 -2.25 3.81 25.50
CA PRO A 186 -2.51 4.94 26.37
C PRO A 186 -1.60 6.11 26.04
N ALA A 187 -2.15 7.32 25.95
CA ALA A 187 -1.31 8.51 25.85
C ALA A 187 -0.43 8.60 27.10
N ASN A 188 0.89 8.60 26.91
CA ASN A 188 1.86 8.76 28.00
C ASN A 188 1.66 10.18 28.56
N ARG A 189 0.91 10.28 29.66
CA ARG A 189 0.64 11.55 30.36
C ARG A 189 1.74 11.88 31.34
#